data_AF-A0A9W8Q7T3-F1
#
_entry.id   AF-A0A9W8Q7T3-F1
#
_cell.length_a   1.000
_cell.length_b   1.000
_cell.length_c   1.000
_cell.angle_alpha   90.00
_cell.angle_beta   90.00
_cell.angle_gamma   90.00
#
_symmetry.space_group_name_H-M   'P 1'
#
loop_
_entity.id
_entity.type
_entity.pdbx_description
1 polymer ?
#
loop_
_entity_poly.entity_id
_entity_poly.type
_entity_poly.pdbx_seq_one_letter_code
_entity_poly.pdbx_strand_id
1 'polypeptide(L)'
;MRPSSSIRPVLGLLLFAVTISAWRLFPIPPSSDSFYKVPSLISLYPPGSIINYRDVPSAIGTFGVKTNLASAHQILYRTNDGDGKATATVLTVLIPPNADFGAVLSVVMAEDAVSIDCAPSYGMLLESEIFSRTNSATAQLQLLLIEAAMAQGWVVIVPDFEGPQASFLDSKLAGQATLDGIRAALKSGWFTGIRRDAALTLWGYSGGASAALVAASMRPTYASELDISGVALGGLSSPNLSLSIFTEINKGPHAGLIPMSLTAVGKADATFQASLDKHLLASAKNKFYLPRTQCLDANLASFNNVDVLGMFDCWDCVKTDLVTALSKHKEATYVPRSGSTFIYHCLHDELTPIAEIDKEVQEFCQEGAIVHYQRDLGPNVNHRNYGVLGAPHAIEWLRGILNSSERETVCSKEAVTSVDLPDWFLDAYPTTIRNALVKLIAGDIGAG
;
A
#
# COMPACT_ATOMS: atom_id res chain seq x y z
N MET A 1 3.78 -38.12 81.72
CA MET A 1 4.50 -37.41 80.63
C MET A 1 3.59 -37.36 79.41
N ARG A 2 3.58 -36.19 78.76
CA ARG A 2 2.80 -35.66 77.61
C ARG A 2 2.42 -36.62 76.45
N PRO A 3 1.55 -36.23 75.49
CA PRO A 3 0.34 -35.38 75.57
C PRO A 3 -0.87 -35.92 74.77
N SER A 4 -2.03 -35.28 74.99
CA SER A 4 -3.34 -35.48 74.35
C SER A 4 -3.39 -35.19 72.84
N SER A 5 -4.05 -36.05 72.08
CA SER A 5 -4.35 -35.91 70.65
C SER A 5 -5.61 -35.06 70.41
N SER A 6 -5.46 -33.88 69.79
CA SER A 6 -6.57 -33.09 69.25
C SER A 6 -6.69 -33.29 67.74
N ILE A 7 -7.86 -33.77 67.31
CA ILE A 7 -8.27 -33.93 65.91
C ILE A 7 -8.55 -32.54 65.33
N ARG A 8 -7.96 -32.21 64.17
CA ARG A 8 -8.33 -31.05 63.34
C ARG A 8 -9.04 -31.53 62.06
N PRO A 9 -10.09 -30.83 61.58
CA PRO A 9 -10.85 -31.25 60.41
C PRO A 9 -10.14 -30.84 59.11
N VAL A 10 -10.33 -31.69 58.09
CA VAL A 10 -9.91 -31.50 56.71
C VAL A 10 -10.81 -30.43 56.06
N LEU A 11 -10.24 -29.31 55.66
CA LEU A 11 -10.88 -28.31 54.82
C LEU A 11 -10.31 -28.46 53.41
N GLY A 12 -11.13 -28.95 52.47
CA GLY A 12 -10.76 -29.08 51.07
C GLY A 12 -10.66 -27.70 50.40
N LEU A 13 -9.52 -27.42 49.76
CA LEU A 13 -9.39 -26.30 48.83
C LEU A 13 -9.72 -26.78 47.41
N LEU A 14 -10.84 -26.29 46.89
CA LEU A 14 -11.12 -26.19 45.45
C LEU A 14 -10.16 -25.16 44.84
N LEU A 15 -9.14 -25.62 44.13
CA LEU A 15 -8.33 -24.79 43.25
C LEU A 15 -9.13 -24.48 41.97
N PHE A 16 -9.81 -23.35 41.96
CA PHE A 16 -10.22 -22.72 40.71
C PHE A 16 -8.94 -22.29 39.98
N ALA A 17 -8.58 -23.02 38.92
CA ALA A 17 -7.57 -22.58 37.96
C ALA A 17 -8.13 -21.37 37.20
N VAL A 18 -7.86 -20.16 37.70
CA VAL A 18 -7.97 -18.95 36.90
C VAL A 18 -6.78 -18.98 35.94
N THR A 19 -6.99 -19.50 34.74
CA THR A 19 -6.07 -19.26 33.62
C THR A 19 -6.23 -17.79 33.24
N ILE A 20 -5.40 -16.94 33.85
CA ILE A 20 -5.16 -15.60 33.33
C ILE A 20 -4.55 -15.83 31.94
N SER A 21 -5.35 -15.61 30.88
CA SER A 21 -4.83 -15.49 29.52
C SER A 21 -3.77 -14.41 29.55
N ALA A 22 -2.50 -14.82 29.51
CA ALA A 22 -1.40 -13.89 29.34
C ALA A 22 -1.67 -13.08 28.08
N TRP A 23 -1.69 -11.77 28.28
CA TRP A 23 -1.96 -10.75 27.30
C TRP A 23 -1.14 -11.00 26.03
N ARG A 24 -1.79 -11.10 24.87
CA ARG A 24 -1.06 -11.05 23.60
C ARG A 24 -0.59 -9.61 23.42
N LEU A 25 0.67 -9.36 23.76
CA LEU A 25 1.29 -8.03 23.67
C LEU A 25 1.44 -7.54 22.22
N PHE A 26 1.25 -8.41 21.22
CA PHE A 26 1.55 -8.13 19.81
C PHE A 26 0.45 -8.67 18.88
N PRO A 27 0.17 -8.00 17.75
CA PRO A 27 -0.78 -8.47 16.75
C PRO A 27 -0.29 -9.76 16.10
N ILE A 28 -1.24 -10.62 15.74
CA ILE A 28 -0.94 -11.86 15.01
C ILE A 28 -0.61 -11.48 13.56
N PRO A 29 0.51 -11.94 12.98
CA PRO A 29 0.80 -11.71 11.58
C PRO A 29 -0.31 -12.27 10.66
N PRO A 30 -0.63 -11.61 9.54
CA PRO A 30 -1.66 -12.03 8.58
C PRO A 30 -1.57 -13.50 8.18
N SER A 31 -0.37 -14.03 7.96
CA SER A 31 -0.12 -15.43 7.61
C SER A 31 -0.63 -16.44 8.65
N SER A 32 -0.80 -15.99 9.90
CA SER A 32 -1.23 -16.79 11.04
C SER A 32 -2.60 -16.39 11.59
N ASP A 33 -3.23 -15.37 11.02
CA ASP A 33 -4.52 -14.84 11.46
C ASP A 33 -5.66 -15.33 10.56
N SER A 34 -6.66 -15.98 11.18
CA SER A 34 -7.83 -16.49 10.46
C SER A 34 -8.66 -15.41 9.77
N PHE A 35 -8.55 -14.14 10.20
CA PHE A 35 -9.26 -13.03 9.57
C PHE A 35 -8.85 -12.80 8.11
N TYR A 36 -7.61 -13.13 7.73
CA TYR A 36 -7.09 -12.98 6.37
C TYR A 36 -7.39 -14.18 5.45
N LYS A 37 -8.05 -15.23 5.96
CA LYS A 37 -8.36 -16.42 5.16
C LYS A 37 -9.57 -16.19 4.28
N VAL A 38 -9.44 -16.55 3.00
CA VAL A 38 -10.55 -16.56 2.04
C VAL A 38 -11.55 -17.66 2.41
N PRO A 39 -12.83 -17.34 2.70
CA PRO A 39 -13.82 -18.37 3.00
C PRO A 39 -14.17 -19.23 1.78
N SER A 40 -14.51 -20.50 2.01
CA SER A 40 -14.81 -21.46 0.92
C SER A 40 -16.00 -21.08 0.04
N LEU A 41 -16.98 -20.34 0.59
CA LEU A 41 -18.18 -19.89 -0.12
C LEU A 41 -18.08 -18.46 -0.65
N ILE A 42 -16.86 -17.91 -0.81
CA ILE A 42 -16.65 -16.52 -1.20
C ILE A 42 -17.30 -16.18 -2.56
N SER A 43 -17.41 -17.16 -3.46
CA SER A 43 -18.04 -17.01 -4.78
C SER A 43 -19.55 -16.74 -4.73
N LEU A 44 -20.22 -16.99 -3.59
CA LEU A 44 -21.64 -16.70 -3.42
C LEU A 44 -21.94 -15.21 -3.15
N TYR A 45 -20.92 -14.45 -2.77
CA TYR A 45 -21.08 -13.02 -2.47
C TYR A 45 -20.71 -12.19 -3.70
N PRO A 46 -21.40 -11.06 -3.97
CA PRO A 46 -21.01 -10.14 -5.02
C PRO A 46 -19.76 -9.30 -4.64
N PRO A 47 -19.01 -8.75 -5.63
CA PRO A 47 -17.91 -7.81 -5.40
C PRO A 47 -18.23 -6.70 -4.38
N GLY A 48 -17.29 -6.43 -3.47
CA GLY A 48 -17.44 -5.42 -2.42
C GLY A 48 -18.47 -5.78 -1.34
N SER A 49 -18.77 -7.06 -1.14
CA SER A 49 -19.56 -7.52 0.02
C SER A 49 -18.69 -7.58 1.26
N ILE A 50 -19.22 -7.08 2.38
CA ILE A 50 -18.60 -7.26 3.70
C ILE A 50 -18.83 -8.71 4.13
N ILE A 51 -17.74 -9.43 4.36
CA ILE A 51 -17.76 -10.83 4.78
C ILE A 51 -17.59 -10.94 6.29
N ASN A 52 -16.66 -10.15 6.83
CA ASN A 52 -16.44 -10.01 8.26
C ASN A 52 -15.85 -8.63 8.55
N TYR A 53 -15.90 -8.20 9.80
CA TYR A 53 -15.24 -6.97 10.25
C TYR A 53 -14.83 -7.11 11.71
N ARG A 54 -13.85 -6.32 12.12
CA ARG A 54 -13.38 -6.24 13.51
C ARG A 54 -12.79 -4.86 13.78
N ASP A 55 -12.70 -4.48 15.05
CA ASP A 55 -11.77 -3.44 15.45
C ASP A 55 -10.33 -3.90 15.15
N VAL A 56 -9.44 -2.94 14.88
CA VAL A 56 -8.03 -3.24 14.65
C VAL A 56 -7.47 -4.04 15.84
N PRO A 57 -6.69 -5.13 15.59
CA PRO A 57 -6.21 -6.01 16.66
C PRO A 57 -5.14 -5.33 17.55
N SER A 58 -4.63 -4.18 17.12
CA SER A 58 -3.78 -3.30 17.90
C SER A 58 -3.96 -1.85 17.45
N ALA A 59 -3.39 -0.90 18.21
CA ALA A 59 -3.47 0.51 17.84
C ALA A 59 -2.82 0.76 16.47
N ILE A 60 -3.37 1.70 15.70
CA ILE A 60 -2.71 2.24 14.52
C ILE A 60 -1.65 3.24 14.99
N GLY A 61 -0.47 3.19 14.38
CA GLY A 61 0.62 4.08 14.75
C GLY A 61 1.83 3.96 13.84
N THR A 62 2.72 4.94 13.99
CA THR A 62 3.91 5.11 13.16
C THR A 62 5.07 5.58 14.03
N PHE A 63 6.27 5.03 13.81
CA PHE A 63 7.50 5.36 14.54
C PHE A 63 7.31 5.29 16.07
N GLY A 64 6.59 4.28 16.55
CA GLY A 64 6.31 4.10 17.98
C GLY A 64 5.28 5.08 18.57
N VAL A 65 4.63 5.92 17.76
CA VAL A 65 3.61 6.88 18.19
C VAL A 65 2.23 6.43 17.72
N LYS A 66 1.28 6.37 18.65
CA LYS A 66 -0.12 6.05 18.34
C LYS A 66 -0.77 7.18 17.54
N THR A 67 -1.44 6.83 16.45
CA THR A 67 -2.24 7.76 15.65
C THR A 67 -3.50 8.19 16.41
N ASN A 68 -3.86 9.48 16.32
CA ASN A 68 -5.05 10.03 16.96
C ASN A 68 -6.31 9.72 16.13
N LEU A 69 -6.97 8.59 16.43
CA LEU A 69 -8.21 8.14 15.78
C LEU A 69 -9.36 8.10 16.77
N ALA A 70 -10.57 8.41 16.31
CA ALA A 70 -11.80 8.11 17.03
C ALA A 70 -12.06 6.60 17.04
N SER A 71 -11.90 5.95 15.88
CA SER A 71 -11.94 4.49 15.74
C SER A 71 -11.18 4.03 14.49
N ALA A 72 -10.87 2.74 14.46
CA ALA A 72 -10.30 2.07 13.29
C ALA A 72 -10.82 0.64 13.19
N HIS A 73 -11.15 0.22 11.97
CA HIS A 73 -11.74 -1.10 11.73
C HIS A 73 -11.05 -1.79 10.57
N GLN A 74 -10.93 -3.12 10.64
CA GLN A 74 -10.58 -3.96 9.51
C GLN A 74 -11.84 -4.65 8.98
N ILE A 75 -12.02 -4.67 7.68
CA ILE A 75 -13.14 -5.28 6.98
C ILE A 75 -12.57 -6.33 6.02
N LEU A 76 -12.94 -7.60 6.22
CA LEU A 76 -12.72 -8.63 5.21
C LEU A 76 -13.83 -8.49 4.18
N TYR A 77 -13.48 -8.20 2.93
CA TYR A 77 -14.44 -8.00 1.85
C TYR A 77 -14.13 -8.87 0.64
N ARG A 78 -15.18 -9.19 -0.11
CA ARG A 78 -15.10 -9.99 -1.32
C ARG A 78 -14.58 -9.15 -2.49
N THR A 79 -13.59 -9.68 -3.22
CA THR A 79 -13.07 -9.14 -4.49
C THR A 79 -12.84 -10.26 -5.51
N ASN A 80 -12.15 -9.99 -6.63
CA ASN A 80 -11.65 -11.01 -7.56
C ASN A 80 -10.11 -10.92 -7.66
N ASP A 81 -9.46 -12.06 -7.93
CA ASP A 81 -8.03 -12.11 -8.28
C ASP A 81 -7.78 -11.68 -9.74
N GLY A 82 -6.50 -11.65 -10.18
CA GLY A 82 -6.13 -11.27 -11.54
C GLY A 82 -6.75 -12.15 -12.62
N ASP A 83 -7.01 -13.43 -12.31
CA ASP A 83 -7.71 -14.37 -13.20
C ASP A 83 -9.24 -14.15 -13.23
N GLY A 84 -9.77 -13.28 -12.37
CA GLY A 84 -11.20 -13.02 -12.23
C GLY A 84 -11.93 -14.04 -11.34
N LYS A 85 -11.22 -14.89 -10.58
CA LYS A 85 -11.82 -15.82 -9.63
C LYS A 85 -12.15 -15.09 -8.33
N ALA A 86 -13.23 -15.49 -7.68
CA ALA A 86 -13.66 -14.87 -6.43
C ALA A 86 -12.63 -15.11 -5.31
N THR A 87 -12.27 -14.04 -4.61
CA THR A 87 -11.36 -14.05 -3.46
C THR A 87 -11.83 -13.04 -2.40
N ALA A 88 -11.07 -12.89 -1.31
CA ALA A 88 -11.31 -11.86 -0.30
C ALA A 88 -9.99 -11.21 0.12
N THR A 89 -10.06 -9.93 0.49
CA THR A 89 -8.93 -9.19 1.07
C THR A 89 -9.43 -8.23 2.16
N VAL A 90 -8.51 -7.54 2.83
CA VAL A 90 -8.81 -6.68 3.98
C VAL A 90 -8.77 -5.22 3.58
N LEU A 91 -9.71 -4.44 4.12
CA LEU A 91 -9.75 -2.99 4.06
C LEU A 91 -9.57 -2.46 5.48
N THR A 92 -8.67 -1.51 5.68
CA THR A 92 -8.59 -0.76 6.93
C THR A 92 -9.34 0.56 6.76
N VAL A 93 -10.22 0.87 7.71
CA VAL A 93 -10.98 2.13 7.77
C VAL A 93 -10.47 2.93 8.96
N LEU A 94 -10.00 4.14 8.72
CA LEU A 94 -9.43 5.06 9.71
C LEU A 94 -10.35 6.27 9.87
N ILE A 95 -10.86 6.48 11.08
CA ILE A 95 -11.85 7.53 11.37
C ILE A 95 -11.21 8.55 12.32
N PRO A 96 -10.90 9.77 11.85
CA PRO A 96 -10.33 10.80 12.71
C PRO A 96 -11.38 11.39 13.68
N PRO A 97 -10.96 12.03 14.79
CA PRO A 97 -11.87 12.67 15.75
C PRO A 97 -12.78 13.75 15.15
N ASN A 98 -12.33 14.43 14.09
CA ASN A 98 -13.07 15.46 13.35
C ASN A 98 -13.69 14.94 12.04
N ALA A 99 -13.98 13.63 11.95
CA ALA A 99 -14.46 12.99 10.73
C ALA A 99 -15.72 13.66 10.13
N ASP A 100 -15.62 14.08 8.87
CA ASP A 100 -16.73 14.25 7.96
C ASP A 100 -17.00 12.91 7.26
N PHE A 101 -18.05 12.22 7.73
CA PHE A 101 -18.47 10.95 7.15
C PHE A 101 -19.02 11.04 5.73
N GLY A 102 -19.16 12.26 5.17
CA GLY A 102 -19.49 12.52 3.77
C GLY A 102 -18.27 12.65 2.86
N ALA A 103 -17.04 12.58 3.37
CA ALA A 103 -15.81 12.67 2.59
C ALA A 103 -14.91 11.45 2.86
N VAL A 104 -14.69 10.64 1.82
CA VAL A 104 -13.87 9.42 1.91
C VAL A 104 -12.72 9.49 0.93
N LEU A 105 -11.51 9.31 1.45
CA LEU A 105 -10.29 9.15 0.66
C LEU A 105 -9.85 7.68 0.70
N SER A 106 -9.78 7.03 -0.46
CA SER A 106 -9.12 5.74 -0.61
C SER A 106 -7.63 5.97 -0.86
N VAL A 107 -6.76 5.53 0.05
CA VAL A 107 -5.31 5.59 -0.13
C VAL A 107 -4.77 4.20 -0.43
N VAL A 108 -4.10 4.06 -1.57
CA VAL A 108 -3.40 2.83 -1.96
C VAL A 108 -1.93 3.00 -1.62
N MET A 109 -1.48 2.30 -0.57
CA MET A 109 -0.09 2.34 -0.13
C MET A 109 0.80 1.54 -1.09
N ALA A 110 2.05 1.95 -1.30
CA ALA A 110 3.06 1.11 -1.92
C ALA A 110 3.48 0.02 -0.94
N GLU A 111 2.92 -1.18 -1.10
CA GLU A 111 3.24 -2.39 -0.33
C GLU A 111 4.54 -3.03 -0.85
N ASP A 112 4.63 -3.20 -2.17
CA ASP A 112 5.80 -3.67 -2.93
C ASP A 112 6.45 -4.92 -2.30
N ALA A 113 5.62 -5.92 -1.97
CA ALA A 113 6.05 -7.09 -1.20
C ALA A 113 5.46 -8.40 -1.73
N VAL A 114 6.04 -9.53 -1.33
CA VAL A 114 5.61 -10.87 -1.81
C VAL A 114 5.15 -11.77 -0.67
N SER A 115 4.86 -11.15 0.47
CA SER A 115 4.46 -11.79 1.72
C SER A 115 3.24 -11.08 2.28
N ILE A 116 2.18 -11.84 2.60
CA ILE A 116 0.95 -11.29 3.19
C ILE A 116 1.21 -10.60 4.55
N ASP A 117 2.30 -10.92 5.23
CA ASP A 117 2.69 -10.24 6.47
C ASP A 117 3.15 -8.78 6.25
N CYS A 118 3.20 -8.32 5.00
CA CYS A 118 3.52 -6.95 4.60
C CYS A 118 2.28 -6.11 4.27
N ALA A 119 1.10 -6.72 4.32
CA ALA A 119 -0.15 -6.08 3.94
C ALA A 119 -0.37 -4.77 4.73
N PRO A 120 -0.85 -3.68 4.07
CA PRO A 120 -1.07 -2.38 4.70
C PRO A 120 -1.85 -2.46 6.02
N SER A 121 -2.88 -3.29 6.08
CA SER A 121 -3.71 -3.48 7.28
C SER A 121 -2.94 -3.99 8.50
N TYR A 122 -1.83 -4.70 8.30
CA TYR A 122 -0.92 -5.11 9.37
C TYR A 122 0.22 -4.12 9.58
N GLY A 123 0.83 -3.63 8.49
CA GLY A 123 1.96 -2.70 8.55
C GLY A 123 1.65 -1.34 9.22
N MET A 124 0.38 -0.94 9.26
CA MET A 124 -0.06 0.25 10.00
C MET A 124 -0.30 0.03 11.50
N LEU A 125 -0.27 -1.22 11.99
CA LEU A 125 -0.40 -1.49 13.42
C LEU A 125 0.90 -1.08 14.11
N LEU A 126 0.78 -0.33 15.21
CA LEU A 126 1.89 0.22 15.98
C LEU A 126 2.93 -0.85 16.38
N GLU A 127 2.47 -2.05 16.73
CA GLU A 127 3.31 -3.16 17.18
C GLU A 127 3.75 -4.09 16.04
N SER A 128 3.44 -3.78 14.78
CA SER A 128 3.91 -4.55 13.62
C SER A 128 5.42 -4.37 13.35
N GLU A 129 6.00 -3.28 13.87
CA GLU A 129 7.39 -2.84 13.70
C GLU A 129 8.41 -3.74 14.42
N ILE A 130 7.94 -4.65 15.28
CA ILE A 130 8.78 -5.40 16.22
C ILE A 130 9.70 -6.41 15.52
N PHE A 131 9.28 -6.93 14.38
CA PHE A 131 10.11 -7.84 13.60
C PHE A 131 10.81 -7.08 12.49
N SER A 132 12.15 -7.08 12.50
CA SER A 132 12.96 -6.38 11.50
C SER A 132 12.65 -6.77 10.06
N ARG A 133 12.15 -8.00 9.82
CA ARG A 133 11.76 -8.48 8.50
C ARG A 133 10.43 -7.88 8.00
N THR A 134 9.54 -7.47 8.89
CA THR A 134 8.24 -6.88 8.55
C THR A 134 8.18 -5.38 8.82
N ASN A 135 9.14 -4.84 9.57
CA ASN A 135 9.24 -3.41 9.81
C ASN A 135 9.50 -2.67 8.49
N SER A 136 8.61 -1.73 8.16
CA SER A 136 8.65 -0.94 6.94
C SER A 136 8.57 0.54 7.30
N ALA A 137 9.70 1.23 7.21
CA ALA A 137 9.75 2.68 7.37
C ALA A 137 8.97 3.39 6.26
N THR A 138 8.89 2.78 5.09
CA THR A 138 8.09 3.26 3.96
C THR A 138 6.59 3.19 4.27
N ALA A 139 6.09 2.11 4.88
CA ALA A 139 4.69 2.02 5.31
C ALA A 139 4.37 3.04 6.42
N GLN A 140 5.27 3.20 7.39
CA GLN A 140 5.14 4.19 8.47
C GLN A 140 5.12 5.63 7.95
N LEU A 141 5.97 5.95 6.97
CA LEU A 141 6.00 7.25 6.32
C LEU A 141 4.69 7.52 5.56
N GLN A 142 4.18 6.54 4.81
CA GLN A 142 2.89 6.66 4.14
C GLN A 142 1.73 6.84 5.11
N LEU A 143 1.76 6.18 6.29
CA LEU A 143 0.79 6.42 7.35
C LEU A 143 0.84 7.87 7.88
N LEU A 144 2.03 8.48 8.00
CA LEU A 144 2.11 9.92 8.32
C LEU A 144 1.41 10.78 7.25
N LEU A 145 1.61 10.48 5.97
CA LEU A 145 0.92 11.20 4.89
C LEU A 145 -0.61 11.03 4.98
N ILE A 146 -1.08 9.83 5.38
CA ILE A 146 -2.48 9.55 5.67
C ILE A 146 -2.97 10.36 6.89
N GLU A 147 -2.15 10.56 7.93
CA GLU A 147 -2.49 11.42 9.07
C GLU A 147 -2.72 12.88 8.65
N ALA A 148 -1.91 13.44 7.75
CA ALA A 148 -2.16 14.78 7.20
C ALA A 148 -3.44 14.87 6.37
N ALA A 149 -3.82 13.79 5.67
CA ALA A 149 -5.11 13.71 4.98
C ALA A 149 -6.27 13.59 5.97
N MET A 150 -6.14 12.79 7.03
CA MET A 150 -7.13 12.69 8.11
C MET A 150 -7.30 14.00 8.89
N ALA A 151 -6.25 14.82 9.00
CA ALA A 151 -6.34 16.15 9.62
C ALA A 151 -7.32 17.07 8.87
N GLN A 152 -7.65 16.77 7.60
CA GLN A 152 -8.69 17.46 6.83
C GLN A 152 -10.12 17.06 7.23
N GLY A 153 -10.26 16.10 8.14
CA GLY A 153 -11.53 15.52 8.55
C GLY A 153 -11.99 14.37 7.65
N TRP A 154 -11.20 13.93 6.68
CA TRP A 154 -11.62 12.84 5.79
C TRP A 154 -11.55 11.49 6.49
N VAL A 155 -12.55 10.62 6.25
CA VAL A 155 -12.41 9.21 6.56
C VAL A 155 -11.47 8.60 5.53
N VAL A 156 -10.39 7.96 5.98
CA VAL A 156 -9.42 7.32 5.09
C VAL A 156 -9.62 5.82 5.07
N ILE A 157 -9.64 5.21 3.89
CA ILE A 157 -9.68 3.76 3.72
C ILE A 157 -8.44 3.27 2.98
N VAL A 158 -7.89 2.15 3.42
CA VAL A 158 -6.63 1.58 2.90
C VAL A 158 -6.84 0.10 2.59
N PRO A 159 -6.91 -0.29 1.31
CA PRO A 159 -7.08 -1.69 0.92
C PRO A 159 -5.74 -2.43 0.92
N ASP A 160 -5.78 -3.70 1.32
CA ASP A 160 -4.72 -4.67 1.04
C ASP A 160 -4.87 -5.13 -0.42
N PHE A 161 -4.46 -4.26 -1.33
CA PHE A 161 -4.78 -4.37 -2.76
C PHE A 161 -4.05 -5.53 -3.45
N GLU A 162 -2.93 -6.01 -2.91
CA GLU A 162 -2.23 -7.19 -3.42
C GLU A 162 -2.88 -8.53 -3.01
N GLY A 163 -3.94 -8.46 -2.19
CA GLY A 163 -4.77 -9.59 -1.83
C GLY A 163 -4.11 -10.62 -0.90
N PRO A 164 -4.79 -11.76 -0.67
CA PRO A 164 -4.36 -12.75 0.33
C PRO A 164 -3.11 -13.55 -0.08
N GLN A 165 -2.55 -13.25 -1.26
CA GLN A 165 -1.32 -13.86 -1.76
C GLN A 165 -0.17 -12.85 -1.85
N ALA A 166 -0.35 -11.57 -1.50
CA ALA A 166 0.65 -10.52 -1.78
C ALA A 166 1.15 -10.64 -3.23
N SER A 167 0.19 -10.61 -4.16
CA SER A 167 0.43 -10.74 -5.59
C SER A 167 0.91 -9.40 -6.16
N PHE A 168 2.08 -8.95 -5.71
CA PHE A 168 2.73 -7.78 -6.26
C PHE A 168 2.84 -7.87 -7.79
N LEU A 169 2.59 -6.75 -8.47
CA LEU A 169 2.47 -6.62 -9.93
C LEU A 169 1.22 -7.26 -10.58
N ASP A 170 0.27 -7.83 -9.81
CA ASP A 170 -1.05 -8.17 -10.33
C ASP A 170 -1.96 -6.93 -10.38
N SER A 171 -1.80 -6.13 -11.44
CA SER A 171 -2.53 -4.88 -11.65
C SER A 171 -4.05 -5.07 -11.62
N LYS A 172 -4.55 -6.18 -12.16
CA LYS A 172 -6.00 -6.43 -12.23
C LYS A 172 -6.57 -6.73 -10.85
N LEU A 173 -5.91 -7.57 -10.05
CA LEU A 173 -6.26 -7.73 -8.63
C LEU A 173 -6.21 -6.38 -7.90
N ALA A 174 -5.13 -5.61 -8.08
CA ALA A 174 -4.95 -4.31 -7.43
C ALA A 174 -6.13 -3.35 -7.69
N GLY A 175 -6.54 -3.20 -8.95
CA GLY A 175 -7.66 -2.37 -9.34
C GLY A 175 -9.00 -2.87 -8.79
N GLN A 176 -9.28 -4.17 -8.91
CA GLN A 176 -10.51 -4.78 -8.42
C GLN A 176 -10.63 -4.69 -6.89
N ALA A 177 -9.56 -5.04 -6.17
CA ALA A 177 -9.48 -4.94 -4.71
C ALA A 177 -9.70 -3.51 -4.24
N THR A 178 -9.08 -2.51 -4.87
CA THR A 178 -9.28 -1.10 -4.51
C THR A 178 -10.74 -0.67 -4.69
N LEU A 179 -11.34 -0.93 -5.85
CA LEU A 179 -12.74 -0.56 -6.13
C LEU A 179 -13.74 -1.31 -5.24
N ASP A 180 -13.51 -2.60 -4.98
CA ASP A 180 -14.34 -3.39 -4.09
C ASP A 180 -14.16 -3.00 -2.61
N GLY A 181 -13.00 -2.48 -2.24
CA GLY A 181 -12.74 -1.87 -0.93
C GLY A 181 -13.60 -0.63 -0.74
N ILE A 182 -13.67 0.25 -1.74
CA ILE A 182 -14.56 1.42 -1.73
C ILE A 182 -16.04 0.98 -1.58
N ARG A 183 -16.48 -0.04 -2.34
CA ARG A 183 -17.83 -0.60 -2.19
C ARG A 183 -18.10 -1.11 -0.77
N ALA A 184 -17.14 -1.81 -0.17
CA ALA A 184 -17.25 -2.31 1.19
C ALA A 184 -17.32 -1.17 2.21
N ALA A 185 -16.50 -0.13 2.05
CA ALA A 185 -16.54 1.07 2.88
C ALA A 185 -17.91 1.76 2.86
N LEU A 186 -18.47 2.01 1.67
CA LEU A 186 -19.79 2.64 1.55
C LEU A 186 -20.93 1.80 2.14
N LYS A 187 -20.77 0.47 2.20
CA LYS A 187 -21.72 -0.44 2.86
C LYS A 187 -21.51 -0.58 4.37
N SER A 188 -20.42 -0.04 4.90
CA SER A 188 -20.00 -0.21 6.31
C SER A 188 -20.59 0.81 7.28
N GLY A 189 -21.36 1.80 6.80
CA GLY A 189 -21.81 2.95 7.59
C GLY A 189 -22.55 2.64 8.90
N TRP A 190 -23.11 1.44 9.04
CA TRP A 190 -23.77 1.01 10.27
C TRP A 190 -22.81 0.74 11.46
N PHE A 191 -21.50 0.59 11.21
CA PHE A 191 -20.47 0.54 12.25
C PHE A 191 -19.34 1.56 12.07
N THR A 192 -19.11 2.07 10.85
CA THR A 192 -18.07 3.08 10.59
C THR A 192 -18.59 4.51 10.53
N GLY A 193 -19.91 4.71 10.42
CA GLY A 193 -20.52 6.03 10.19
C GLY A 193 -20.42 6.54 8.76
N ILE A 194 -19.60 5.93 7.88
CA ILE A 194 -19.44 6.35 6.48
C ILE A 194 -20.79 6.45 5.79
N ARG A 195 -21.08 7.61 5.19
CA ARG A 195 -22.29 7.82 4.43
C ARG A 195 -22.23 7.07 3.09
N ARG A 196 -23.37 6.51 2.67
CA ARG A 196 -23.49 5.81 1.38
C ARG A 196 -23.27 6.71 0.17
N ASP A 197 -23.54 8.00 0.32
CA ASP A 197 -23.40 9.05 -0.68
C ASP A 197 -22.15 9.92 -0.47
N ALA A 198 -21.16 9.42 0.30
CA ALA A 198 -19.93 10.15 0.54
C ALA A 198 -19.21 10.47 -0.78
N ALA A 199 -18.67 11.68 -0.89
CA ALA A 199 -17.77 12.04 -1.97
C ALA A 199 -16.49 11.20 -1.87
N LEU A 200 -16.12 10.57 -2.97
CA LEU A 200 -14.99 9.64 -3.05
C LEU A 200 -13.81 10.27 -3.77
N THR A 201 -12.63 10.14 -3.18
CA THR A 201 -11.36 10.41 -3.86
C THR A 201 -10.41 9.22 -3.71
N LEU A 202 -9.40 9.16 -4.58
CA LEU A 202 -8.40 8.12 -4.61
C LEU A 202 -7.00 8.73 -4.65
N TRP A 203 -6.07 8.17 -3.89
CA TRP A 203 -4.68 8.62 -3.87
C TRP A 203 -3.71 7.44 -3.80
N GLY A 204 -2.62 7.53 -4.54
CA GLY A 204 -1.48 6.61 -4.43
C GLY A 204 -0.16 7.29 -4.76
N TYR A 205 0.93 6.75 -4.22
CA TYR A 205 2.30 7.13 -4.55
C TYR A 205 3.13 5.89 -4.93
N SER A 206 4.08 6.01 -5.86
CA SER A 206 4.95 4.90 -6.28
C SER A 206 4.15 3.68 -6.77
N GLY A 207 4.42 2.46 -6.30
CA GLY A 207 3.62 1.27 -6.62
C GLY A 207 2.12 1.44 -6.29
N GLY A 208 1.79 2.19 -5.25
CA GLY A 208 0.42 2.57 -4.91
C GLY A 208 -0.23 3.48 -5.95
N ALA A 209 0.53 4.37 -6.61
CA ALA A 209 0.02 5.18 -7.72
C ALA A 209 -0.30 4.31 -8.95
N SER A 210 0.52 3.29 -9.24
CA SER A 210 0.22 2.34 -10.32
C SER A 210 -1.07 1.57 -10.05
N ALA A 211 -1.28 1.09 -8.82
CA ALA A 211 -2.51 0.42 -8.41
C ALA A 211 -3.74 1.35 -8.44
N ALA A 212 -3.59 2.60 -7.98
CA ALA A 212 -4.63 3.62 -8.04
C ALA A 212 -4.99 4.02 -9.49
N LEU A 213 -4.01 4.12 -10.38
CA LEU A 213 -4.22 4.33 -11.81
C LEU A 213 -5.07 3.20 -12.39
N VAL A 214 -4.71 1.96 -12.13
CA VAL A 214 -5.44 0.79 -12.64
C VAL A 214 -6.88 0.78 -12.13
N ALA A 215 -7.10 1.04 -10.83
CA ALA A 215 -8.44 1.20 -10.27
C ALA A 215 -9.25 2.30 -10.99
N ALA A 216 -8.64 3.47 -11.19
CA ALA A 216 -9.26 4.61 -11.88
C ALA A 216 -9.60 4.30 -13.34
N SER A 217 -8.79 3.48 -14.03
CA SER A 217 -9.02 3.01 -15.39
C SER A 217 -10.11 1.96 -15.50
N MET A 218 -10.18 1.04 -14.53
CA MET A 218 -11.15 -0.06 -14.50
C MET A 218 -12.56 0.39 -14.08
N ARG A 219 -12.68 1.51 -13.35
CA ARG A 219 -13.96 2.00 -12.83
C ARG A 219 -15.12 1.97 -13.84
N PRO A 220 -15.00 2.48 -15.09
CA PRO A 220 -16.14 2.52 -16.02
C PRO A 220 -16.72 1.16 -16.39
N THR A 221 -15.93 0.09 -16.37
CA THR A 221 -16.37 -1.26 -16.78
C THR A 221 -16.57 -2.19 -15.58
N TYR A 222 -15.81 -2.03 -14.51
CA TYR A 222 -15.86 -2.89 -13.32
C TYR A 222 -16.76 -2.35 -12.20
N ALA A 223 -16.79 -1.03 -12.01
CA ALA A 223 -17.47 -0.38 -10.90
C ALA A 223 -18.10 0.96 -11.30
N SER A 224 -18.91 0.93 -12.37
CA SER A 224 -19.48 2.12 -12.99
C SER A 224 -20.41 2.93 -12.07
N GLU A 225 -20.91 2.30 -11.01
CA GLU A 225 -21.75 2.92 -9.99
C GLU A 225 -20.97 3.76 -8.97
N LEU A 226 -19.63 3.63 -8.91
CA LEU A 226 -18.81 4.46 -8.03
C LEU A 226 -18.52 5.82 -8.70
N ASP A 227 -18.86 6.90 -8.02
CA ASP A 227 -18.53 8.27 -8.44
C ASP A 227 -17.25 8.74 -7.72
N ILE A 228 -16.10 8.38 -8.28
CA ILE A 228 -14.79 8.85 -7.81
C ILE A 228 -14.55 10.23 -8.42
N SER A 229 -14.62 11.27 -7.58
CA SER A 229 -14.59 12.67 -7.99
C SER A 229 -13.21 13.13 -8.45
N GLY A 230 -12.15 12.55 -7.89
CA GLY A 230 -10.78 12.87 -8.27
C GLY A 230 -9.77 11.82 -7.83
N VAL A 231 -8.68 11.74 -8.58
CA VAL A 231 -7.60 10.76 -8.39
C VAL A 231 -6.27 11.50 -8.35
N ALA A 232 -5.49 11.33 -7.29
CA ALA A 232 -4.12 11.83 -7.21
C ALA A 232 -3.12 10.69 -7.36
N LEU A 233 -2.13 10.84 -8.23
CA LEU A 233 -1.12 9.83 -8.57
C LEU A 233 0.26 10.46 -8.52
N GLY A 234 1.12 10.01 -7.60
CA GLY A 234 2.48 10.54 -7.47
C GLY A 234 3.57 9.52 -7.69
N GLY A 235 4.71 9.94 -8.24
CA GLY A 235 5.82 9.01 -8.49
C GLY A 235 5.37 7.82 -9.35
N LEU A 236 4.48 8.08 -10.32
CA LEU A 236 3.76 7.07 -11.06
C LEU A 236 4.74 6.13 -11.75
N SER A 237 4.63 4.83 -11.51
CA SER A 237 5.32 3.82 -12.32
C SER A 237 4.36 3.32 -13.39
N SER A 238 4.66 3.57 -14.67
CA SER A 238 3.82 3.06 -15.76
C SER A 238 3.75 1.54 -15.69
N PRO A 239 2.57 0.92 -15.89
CA PRO A 239 2.47 -0.53 -16.11
C PRO A 239 3.27 -1.01 -17.34
N ASN A 240 3.72 -0.08 -18.19
CA ASN A 240 4.59 -0.32 -19.34
C ASN A 240 6.09 -0.11 -19.07
N LEU A 241 6.50 0.01 -17.79
CA LEU A 241 7.88 0.30 -17.40
C LEU A 241 8.88 -0.61 -18.13
N SER A 242 9.93 0.01 -18.69
CA SER A 242 10.98 -0.71 -19.38
C SER A 242 11.69 -1.70 -18.47
N LEU A 243 11.91 -2.94 -18.93
CA LEU A 243 12.75 -3.90 -18.20
C LEU A 243 14.23 -3.49 -18.12
N SER A 244 14.64 -2.39 -18.78
CA SER A 244 15.95 -1.78 -18.57
C SER A 244 16.13 -1.33 -17.12
N ILE A 245 15.05 -1.01 -16.41
CA ILE A 245 15.10 -0.61 -15.00
C ILE A 245 15.85 -1.61 -14.12
N PHE A 246 15.71 -2.92 -14.38
CA PHE A 246 16.44 -3.94 -13.62
C PHE A 246 17.95 -3.86 -13.82
N THR A 247 18.41 -3.41 -14.99
CA THR A 247 19.83 -3.16 -15.23
C THR A 247 20.29 -1.87 -14.55
N GLU A 248 19.43 -0.84 -14.56
CA GLU A 248 19.72 0.48 -13.98
C GLU A 248 19.82 0.44 -12.45
N ILE A 249 18.94 -0.31 -11.78
CA ILE A 249 18.94 -0.41 -10.31
C ILE A 249 19.85 -1.52 -9.75
N ASN A 250 20.34 -2.44 -10.60
CA ASN A 250 21.24 -3.51 -10.16
C ASN A 250 22.53 -2.92 -9.57
N LYS A 251 23.05 -3.53 -8.49
CA LYS A 251 24.21 -3.02 -7.74
C LYS A 251 24.01 -1.64 -7.11
N GLY A 252 22.80 -1.10 -7.13
CA GLY A 252 22.43 0.15 -6.49
C GLY A 252 21.67 -0.06 -5.17
N PRO A 253 21.24 1.04 -4.54
CA PRO A 253 20.45 1.01 -3.30
C PRO A 253 19.07 0.37 -3.47
N HIS A 254 18.53 0.38 -4.69
CA HIS A 254 17.21 -0.13 -5.02
C HIS A 254 17.21 -1.56 -5.60
N ALA A 255 18.37 -2.24 -5.58
CA ALA A 255 18.52 -3.58 -6.16
C ALA A 255 17.59 -4.64 -5.52
N GLY A 256 17.07 -4.39 -4.31
CA GLY A 256 16.07 -5.23 -3.65
C GLY A 256 14.73 -5.32 -4.38
N LEU A 257 14.38 -4.34 -5.23
CA LEU A 257 13.17 -4.41 -6.06
C LEU A 257 13.24 -5.56 -7.08
N ILE A 258 14.43 -5.92 -7.57
CA ILE A 258 14.61 -6.99 -8.57
C ILE A 258 14.12 -8.35 -8.05
N PRO A 259 14.65 -8.92 -6.96
CA PRO A 259 14.20 -10.23 -6.47
C PRO A 259 12.74 -10.22 -6.03
N MET A 260 12.20 -9.08 -5.55
CA MET A 260 10.79 -8.94 -5.20
C MET A 260 9.90 -9.09 -6.45
N SER A 261 10.16 -8.29 -7.49
CA SER A 261 9.42 -8.36 -8.76
C SER A 261 9.51 -9.74 -9.41
N LEU A 262 10.71 -10.32 -9.49
CA LEU A 262 10.89 -11.64 -10.11
C LEU A 262 10.20 -12.74 -9.30
N THR A 263 10.27 -12.70 -7.97
CA THR A 263 9.58 -13.68 -7.11
C THR A 263 8.06 -13.56 -7.24
N ALA A 264 7.53 -12.33 -7.35
CA ALA A 264 6.11 -12.09 -7.53
C ALA A 264 5.60 -12.64 -8.87
N VAL A 265 6.29 -12.35 -9.97
CA VAL A 265 5.92 -12.93 -11.29
C VAL A 265 6.09 -14.44 -11.30
N GLY A 266 7.13 -14.99 -10.66
CA GLY A 266 7.31 -16.44 -10.54
C GLY A 266 6.16 -17.10 -9.78
N LYS A 267 5.63 -16.44 -8.74
CA LYS A 267 4.47 -16.94 -8.01
C LYS A 267 3.21 -17.00 -8.89
N ALA A 268 3.04 -16.05 -9.81
CA ALA A 268 1.89 -15.98 -10.71
C ALA A 268 2.03 -16.89 -11.96
N ASP A 269 3.24 -17.10 -12.47
CA ASP A 269 3.51 -17.85 -13.70
C ASP A 269 4.46 -19.03 -13.44
N ALA A 270 3.91 -20.25 -13.44
CA ALA A 270 4.67 -21.48 -13.20
C ALA A 270 5.78 -21.74 -14.25
N THR A 271 5.60 -21.30 -15.50
CA THR A 271 6.63 -21.41 -16.54
C THR A 271 7.79 -20.48 -16.22
N PHE A 272 7.50 -19.25 -15.78
CA PHE A 272 8.52 -18.32 -15.36
C PHE A 272 9.23 -18.76 -14.07
N GLN A 273 8.50 -19.32 -13.10
CA GLN A 273 9.09 -19.92 -11.91
C GLN A 273 10.10 -21.03 -12.27
N ALA A 274 9.77 -21.88 -13.24
CA ALA A 274 10.68 -22.90 -13.73
C ALA A 274 11.93 -22.30 -14.39
N SER A 275 11.80 -21.16 -15.07
CA SER A 275 12.96 -20.40 -15.62
C SER A 275 13.87 -19.86 -14.51
N LEU A 276 13.28 -19.25 -13.46
CA LEU A 276 14.03 -18.80 -12.29
C LEU A 276 14.76 -19.97 -11.63
N ASP A 277 14.09 -21.10 -11.38
CA ASP A 277 14.71 -22.25 -10.73
C ASP A 277 15.81 -22.91 -11.58
N LYS A 278 15.71 -22.81 -12.92
CA LYS A 278 16.73 -23.30 -13.85
C LYS A 278 17.98 -22.43 -13.85
N HIS A 279 17.80 -21.11 -13.86
CA HIS A 279 18.89 -20.16 -14.10
C HIS A 279 19.49 -19.57 -12.83
N LEU A 280 18.79 -19.62 -11.70
CA LEU A 280 19.28 -19.11 -10.42
C LEU A 280 20.40 -20.00 -9.87
N LEU A 281 21.57 -19.40 -9.62
CA LEU A 281 22.72 -20.10 -9.06
C LEU A 281 22.36 -20.68 -7.68
N ALA A 282 22.73 -21.94 -7.44
CA ALA A 282 22.45 -22.63 -6.18
C ALA A 282 22.95 -21.86 -4.95
N SER A 283 24.10 -21.18 -5.06
CA SER A 283 24.68 -20.33 -4.01
C SER A 283 23.86 -19.07 -3.70
N ALA A 284 23.06 -18.58 -4.66
CA ALA A 284 22.26 -17.37 -4.52
C ALA A 284 20.83 -17.65 -4.02
N LYS A 285 20.34 -18.90 -4.13
CA LYS A 285 18.93 -19.27 -3.89
C LYS A 285 18.36 -18.79 -2.56
N ASN A 286 19.10 -18.98 -1.46
CA ASN A 286 18.64 -18.58 -0.13
C ASN A 286 18.50 -17.06 0.00
N LYS A 287 19.41 -16.30 -0.61
CA LYS A 287 19.35 -14.83 -0.59
C LYS A 287 18.23 -14.34 -1.51
N PHE A 288 18.17 -14.83 -2.75
CA PHE A 288 17.20 -14.40 -3.76
C PHE A 288 15.74 -14.52 -3.29
N TYR A 289 15.39 -15.57 -2.55
CA TYR A 289 14.02 -15.80 -2.08
C TYR A 289 13.68 -15.20 -0.69
N LEU A 290 14.54 -14.34 -0.14
CA LEU A 290 14.20 -13.53 1.05
C LEU A 290 12.87 -12.77 0.96
N PRO A 291 12.44 -12.21 -0.21
CA PRO A 291 11.15 -11.55 -0.37
C PRO A 291 9.92 -12.34 0.07
N ARG A 292 10.02 -13.68 0.14
CA ARG A 292 8.92 -14.54 0.62
C ARG A 292 8.63 -14.36 2.12
N THR A 293 9.50 -13.67 2.85
CA THR A 293 9.42 -13.50 4.32
C THR A 293 9.81 -12.10 4.80
N GLN A 294 10.17 -11.20 3.89
CA GLN A 294 10.62 -9.84 4.17
C GLN A 294 9.76 -8.84 3.41
N CYS A 295 9.49 -7.69 4.03
CA CYS A 295 8.81 -6.56 3.41
C CYS A 295 9.81 -5.62 2.70
N LEU A 296 9.28 -4.57 2.05
CA LEU A 296 10.04 -3.63 1.21
C LEU A 296 11.40 -3.21 1.79
N ASP A 297 11.40 -2.48 2.91
CA ASP A 297 12.65 -1.91 3.46
C ASP A 297 13.66 -2.98 3.90
N ALA A 298 13.20 -4.12 4.42
CA ALA A 298 14.08 -5.24 4.77
C ALA A 298 14.75 -5.87 3.55
N ASN A 299 14.06 -5.92 2.41
CA ASN A 299 14.66 -6.35 1.14
C ASN A 299 15.61 -5.28 0.59
N LEU A 300 15.25 -4.00 0.62
CA LEU A 300 16.15 -2.92 0.20
C LEU A 300 17.47 -2.98 0.98
N ALA A 301 17.43 -3.17 2.29
CA ALA A 301 18.63 -3.36 3.11
C ALA A 301 19.39 -4.65 2.77
N SER A 302 18.70 -5.78 2.61
CA SER A 302 19.33 -7.08 2.35
C SER A 302 20.04 -7.15 0.99
N PHE A 303 19.58 -6.36 0.01
CA PHE A 303 20.08 -6.34 -1.35
C PHE A 303 20.80 -5.04 -1.74
N ASN A 304 21.00 -4.11 -0.79
CA ASN A 304 21.71 -2.85 -1.02
C ASN A 304 23.08 -3.10 -1.67
N ASN A 305 23.30 -2.52 -2.85
CA ASN A 305 24.52 -2.66 -3.67
C ASN A 305 24.89 -4.09 -4.08
N VAL A 306 23.93 -5.02 -4.07
CA VAL A 306 24.14 -6.41 -4.49
C VAL A 306 23.99 -6.55 -6.00
N ASP A 307 24.86 -7.35 -6.63
CA ASP A 307 24.67 -7.81 -8.00
C ASP A 307 23.62 -8.92 -8.05
N VAL A 308 22.35 -8.52 -8.18
CA VAL A 308 21.22 -9.46 -8.28
C VAL A 308 21.23 -10.14 -9.64
N LEU A 309 21.55 -9.43 -10.71
CA LEU A 309 21.58 -10.02 -12.06
C LEU A 309 22.66 -11.11 -12.16
N GLY A 310 23.79 -10.92 -11.47
CA GLY A 310 24.83 -11.94 -11.31
C GLY A 310 24.45 -13.16 -10.47
N MET A 311 23.24 -13.21 -9.88
CA MET A 311 22.71 -14.41 -9.23
C MET A 311 22.23 -15.46 -10.23
N PHE A 312 22.14 -15.13 -11.51
CA PHE A 312 21.70 -16.04 -12.57
C PHE A 312 22.87 -16.45 -13.47
N ASP A 313 22.88 -17.71 -13.91
CA ASP A 313 23.84 -18.18 -14.92
C ASP A 313 23.57 -17.61 -16.32
N CYS A 314 22.34 -17.18 -16.57
CA CYS A 314 21.88 -16.53 -17.79
C CYS A 314 20.77 -15.52 -17.48
N TRP A 315 21.15 -14.28 -17.12
CA TRP A 315 20.16 -13.20 -16.91
C TRP A 315 19.32 -12.91 -18.16
N ASP A 316 19.93 -12.92 -19.35
CA ASP A 316 19.18 -12.68 -20.58
C ASP A 316 18.09 -13.74 -20.83
N CYS A 317 18.32 -15.00 -20.46
CA CYS A 317 17.32 -16.06 -20.51
C CYS A 317 16.12 -15.72 -19.60
N VAL A 318 16.41 -15.35 -18.34
CA VAL A 318 15.37 -14.96 -17.37
C VAL A 318 14.61 -13.73 -17.85
N LYS A 319 15.30 -12.71 -18.37
CA LYS A 319 14.67 -11.49 -18.90
C LYS A 319 13.74 -11.79 -20.07
N THR A 320 14.14 -12.66 -21.00
CA THR A 320 13.28 -13.07 -22.13
C THR A 320 12.02 -13.80 -21.64
N ASP A 321 12.16 -14.72 -20.70
CA ASP A 321 11.01 -15.43 -20.13
C ASP A 321 10.11 -14.51 -19.30
N LEU A 322 10.69 -13.51 -18.65
CA LEU A 322 9.96 -12.48 -17.91
C LEU A 322 9.08 -11.62 -18.82
N VAL A 323 9.61 -11.16 -19.97
CA VAL A 323 8.82 -10.44 -20.98
C VAL A 323 7.59 -11.26 -21.37
N THR A 324 7.80 -12.56 -21.62
CA THR A 324 6.73 -13.49 -21.99
C THR A 324 5.69 -13.60 -20.87
N ALA A 325 6.13 -13.78 -19.63
CA ALA A 325 5.23 -13.86 -18.47
C ALA A 325 4.40 -12.59 -18.29
N LEU A 326 5.04 -11.41 -18.30
CA LEU A 326 4.36 -10.13 -18.15
C LEU A 326 3.37 -9.85 -19.29
N SER A 327 3.69 -10.27 -20.52
CA SER A 327 2.79 -10.08 -21.67
C SER A 327 1.45 -10.82 -21.55
N LYS A 328 1.37 -11.90 -20.76
CA LYS A 328 0.13 -12.68 -20.59
C LYS A 328 -0.95 -11.95 -19.80
N HIS A 329 -0.53 -11.02 -18.93
CA HIS A 329 -1.40 -10.28 -18.01
C HIS A 329 -1.45 -8.78 -18.34
N LYS A 330 -0.94 -8.40 -19.51
CA LYS A 330 -0.90 -7.01 -19.95
C LYS A 330 -2.26 -6.61 -20.54
N GLU A 331 -2.95 -5.70 -19.87
CA GLU A 331 -4.11 -4.99 -20.44
C GLU A 331 -3.65 -3.96 -21.49
N ALA A 332 -4.53 -3.63 -22.44
CA ALA A 332 -4.20 -2.82 -23.61
C ALA A 332 -3.78 -1.38 -23.24
N THR A 333 -4.52 -0.72 -22.34
CA THR A 333 -4.22 0.63 -21.83
C THR A 333 -4.85 0.86 -20.45
N TYR A 334 -4.19 1.65 -19.61
CA TYR A 334 -4.71 2.11 -18.31
C TYR A 334 -4.88 3.63 -18.32
N VAL A 335 -5.87 4.11 -19.07
CA VAL A 335 -6.23 5.55 -19.05
C VAL A 335 -7.14 5.83 -17.86
N PRO A 336 -6.84 6.80 -16.98
CA PRO A 336 -7.70 7.10 -15.85
C PRO A 336 -9.03 7.70 -16.34
N ARG A 337 -10.15 7.08 -15.97
CA ARG A 337 -11.50 7.47 -16.40
C ARG A 337 -12.43 7.72 -15.19
N SER A 338 -11.83 8.15 -14.09
CA SER A 338 -12.48 8.41 -12.81
C SER A 338 -12.24 9.86 -12.40
N GLY A 339 -13.21 10.74 -12.65
CA GLY A 339 -13.08 12.16 -12.31
C GLY A 339 -11.89 12.86 -12.97
N SER A 340 -11.51 14.02 -12.43
CA SER A 340 -10.25 14.68 -12.78
C SER A 340 -9.08 13.90 -12.16
N THR A 341 -7.90 13.95 -12.78
CA THR A 341 -6.71 13.26 -12.28
C THR A 341 -5.58 14.26 -12.04
N PHE A 342 -5.01 14.28 -10.85
CA PHE A 342 -3.76 14.98 -10.56
C PHE A 342 -2.60 14.02 -10.64
N ILE A 343 -1.65 14.26 -11.53
CA ILE A 343 -0.40 13.51 -11.64
C ILE A 343 0.73 14.42 -11.18
N TYR A 344 1.58 13.96 -10.27
CA TYR A 344 2.75 14.72 -9.83
C TYR A 344 4.02 13.86 -9.87
N HIS A 345 5.08 14.38 -10.49
CA HIS A 345 6.32 13.62 -10.70
C HIS A 345 7.56 14.51 -10.61
N CYS A 346 8.68 14.00 -10.10
CA CYS A 346 9.92 14.76 -10.00
C CYS A 346 10.88 14.48 -11.17
N LEU A 347 11.67 15.49 -11.54
CA LEU A 347 12.59 15.42 -12.68
C LEU A 347 13.71 14.40 -12.46
N HIS A 348 14.21 14.26 -11.24
CA HIS A 348 15.35 13.41 -10.89
C HIS A 348 14.92 12.09 -10.24
N ASP A 349 13.73 11.61 -10.56
CA ASP A 349 13.24 10.29 -10.17
C ASP A 349 14.15 9.20 -10.75
N GLU A 350 14.79 8.44 -9.86
CA GLU A 350 15.76 7.40 -10.21
C GLU A 350 15.13 6.03 -10.49
N LEU A 351 13.82 5.87 -10.25
CA LEU A 351 13.08 4.62 -10.49
C LEU A 351 12.18 4.71 -11.73
N THR A 352 11.65 5.89 -12.00
CA THR A 352 10.64 6.14 -13.03
C THR A 352 11.00 7.38 -13.83
N PRO A 353 11.71 7.23 -14.96
CA PRO A 353 12.17 8.37 -15.75
C PRO A 353 11.01 9.27 -16.16
N ILE A 354 11.08 10.56 -15.83
CA ILE A 354 10.00 11.53 -16.08
C ILE A 354 9.61 11.64 -17.56
N ALA A 355 10.51 11.31 -18.49
CA ALA A 355 10.24 11.31 -19.92
C ALA A 355 9.18 10.26 -20.31
N GLU A 356 9.15 9.11 -19.63
CA GLU A 356 8.13 8.08 -19.84
C GLU A 356 6.78 8.57 -19.33
N ILE A 357 6.77 9.25 -18.17
CA ILE A 357 5.55 9.82 -17.58
C ILE A 357 5.03 11.01 -18.39
N ASP A 358 5.92 11.87 -18.91
CA ASP A 358 5.56 12.96 -19.83
C ASP A 358 4.80 12.42 -21.06
N LYS A 359 5.24 11.28 -21.60
CA LYS A 359 4.59 10.61 -22.74
C LYS A 359 3.25 9.98 -22.34
N GLU A 360 3.20 9.25 -21.22
CA GLU A 360 2.00 8.59 -20.74
C GLU A 360 0.88 9.59 -20.40
N VAL A 361 1.21 10.71 -19.75
CA VAL A 361 0.25 11.82 -19.50
C VAL A 361 -0.29 12.39 -20.81
N GLN A 362 0.57 12.57 -21.82
CA GLN A 362 0.14 13.05 -23.12
C GLN A 362 -0.85 12.08 -23.78
N GLU A 363 -0.59 10.78 -23.70
CA GLU A 363 -1.49 9.72 -24.20
C GLU A 363 -2.83 9.72 -23.45
N PHE A 364 -2.81 9.84 -22.12
CA PHE A 364 -4.04 9.96 -21.32
C PHE A 364 -4.92 11.13 -21.77
N CYS A 365 -4.32 12.31 -21.99
CA CYS A 365 -5.02 13.49 -22.47
C CYS A 365 -5.59 13.29 -23.89
N GLN A 366 -4.85 12.63 -24.77
CA GLN A 366 -5.33 12.31 -26.13
C GLN A 366 -6.48 11.31 -26.14
N GLU A 367 -6.52 10.40 -25.16
CA GLU A 367 -7.59 9.41 -24.98
C GLU A 367 -8.79 9.93 -24.15
N GLY A 368 -8.77 11.22 -23.80
CA GLY A 368 -9.90 11.93 -23.19
C GLY A 368 -9.91 11.98 -21.66
N ALA A 369 -8.82 11.59 -20.99
CA ALA A 369 -8.67 11.87 -19.57
C ALA A 369 -8.45 13.38 -19.33
N ILE A 370 -8.85 13.84 -18.14
CA ILE A 370 -8.57 15.21 -17.69
C ILE A 370 -7.47 15.12 -16.64
N VAL A 371 -6.24 15.45 -17.04
CA VAL A 371 -5.05 15.34 -16.19
C VAL A 371 -4.53 16.73 -15.84
N HIS A 372 -4.27 16.98 -14.57
CA HIS A 372 -3.45 18.08 -14.07
C HIS A 372 -2.09 17.55 -13.69
N TYR A 373 -1.10 17.87 -14.51
CA TYR A 373 0.24 17.30 -14.38
C TYR A 373 1.23 18.31 -13.80
N GLN A 374 1.65 18.08 -12.56
CA GLN A 374 2.67 18.86 -11.88
C GLN A 374 4.03 18.18 -12.01
N ARG A 375 5.04 18.93 -12.46
CA ARG A 375 6.43 18.47 -12.47
C ARG A 375 7.24 19.20 -11.43
N ASP A 376 7.97 18.47 -10.61
CA ASP A 376 8.95 19.08 -9.72
C ASP A 376 10.32 19.15 -10.38
N LEU A 377 10.90 20.35 -10.42
CA LEU A 377 12.20 20.65 -11.03
C LEU A 377 13.31 20.87 -9.98
N GLY A 378 13.04 20.59 -8.71
CA GLY A 378 13.99 20.74 -7.62
C GLY A 378 15.21 19.83 -7.78
N PRO A 379 16.44 20.37 -7.72
CA PRO A 379 17.66 19.62 -8.07
C PRO A 379 17.97 18.48 -7.09
N ASN A 380 17.41 18.51 -5.89
CA ASN A 380 17.61 17.50 -4.83
C ASN A 380 16.35 16.66 -4.57
N VAL A 381 15.38 16.70 -5.48
CA VAL A 381 14.11 15.98 -5.34
C VAL A 381 14.20 14.66 -6.14
N ASN A 382 14.13 13.53 -5.44
CA ASN A 382 14.22 12.17 -5.97
C ASN A 382 12.94 11.38 -5.67
N HIS A 383 12.87 10.11 -6.08
CA HIS A 383 11.65 9.31 -5.92
C HIS A 383 11.19 9.20 -4.46
N ARG A 384 12.13 9.09 -3.52
CA ARG A 384 11.82 8.88 -2.10
C ARG A 384 11.36 10.16 -1.40
N ASN A 385 12.13 11.25 -1.47
CA ASN A 385 11.77 12.46 -0.74
C ASN A 385 10.58 13.20 -1.40
N TYR A 386 10.34 12.98 -2.69
CA TYR A 386 9.18 13.56 -3.37
C TYR A 386 7.84 12.99 -2.91
N GLY A 387 7.81 11.76 -2.38
CA GLY A 387 6.61 11.23 -1.73
C GLY A 387 6.14 12.11 -0.57
N VAL A 388 7.08 12.76 0.13
CA VAL A 388 6.79 13.69 1.23
C VAL A 388 6.57 15.10 0.72
N LEU A 389 7.44 15.61 -0.16
CA LEU A 389 7.34 16.97 -0.70
C LEU A 389 6.10 17.17 -1.59
N GLY A 390 5.67 16.14 -2.31
CA GLY A 390 4.51 16.16 -3.20
C GLY A 390 3.18 15.93 -2.49
N ALA A 391 3.18 15.30 -1.31
CA ALA A 391 1.95 14.97 -0.57
C ALA A 391 1.08 16.20 -0.21
N PRO A 392 1.63 17.34 0.25
CA PRO A 392 0.83 18.54 0.47
C PRO A 392 0.06 18.98 -0.78
N HIS A 393 0.68 18.96 -1.96
CA HIS A 393 0.04 19.32 -3.23
C HIS A 393 -1.11 18.37 -3.57
N ALA A 394 -0.90 17.06 -3.41
CA ALA A 394 -1.95 16.07 -3.64
C ALA A 394 -3.14 16.28 -2.67
N ILE A 395 -2.88 16.50 -1.38
CA ILE A 395 -3.92 16.75 -0.38
C ILE A 395 -4.66 18.06 -0.68
N GLU A 396 -3.96 19.15 -1.03
CA GLU A 396 -4.61 20.42 -1.38
C GLU A 396 -5.51 20.29 -2.61
N TRP A 397 -5.03 19.60 -3.66
CA TRP A 397 -5.81 19.38 -4.86
C TRP A 397 -7.05 18.51 -4.56
N LEU A 398 -6.90 17.43 -3.80
CA LEU A 398 -8.01 16.58 -3.37
C LEU A 398 -9.00 17.32 -2.46
N ARG A 399 -8.53 18.22 -1.61
CA ARG A 399 -9.37 19.12 -0.81
C ARG A 399 -10.20 20.03 -1.70
N GLY A 400 -9.61 20.55 -2.77
CA GLY A 400 -10.33 21.29 -3.82
C GLY A 400 -11.46 20.48 -4.44
N ILE A 401 -11.17 19.22 -4.82
CA ILE A 401 -12.17 18.29 -5.40
C ILE A 401 -13.31 17.97 -4.42
N LEU A 402 -13.01 17.77 -3.14
CA LEU A 402 -14.03 17.44 -2.14
C LEU A 402 -14.88 18.66 -1.72
N ASN A 403 -14.31 19.87 -1.80
CA ASN A 403 -15.00 21.10 -1.38
C ASN A 403 -15.70 21.84 -2.53
N SER A 404 -15.37 21.53 -3.78
CA SER A 404 -15.87 22.25 -4.96
C SER A 404 -16.62 21.34 -5.92
N SER A 405 -17.67 21.87 -6.53
CA SER A 405 -18.33 21.25 -7.69
C SER A 405 -17.65 21.62 -9.02
N GLU A 406 -16.81 22.65 -9.03
CA GLU A 406 -16.06 23.05 -10.22
C GLU A 406 -14.90 22.08 -10.45
N ARG A 407 -14.87 21.50 -11.65
CA ARG A 407 -13.82 20.57 -12.07
C ARG A 407 -13.15 21.16 -13.30
N GLU A 408 -11.83 21.02 -13.37
CA GLU A 408 -11.11 21.30 -14.60
C GLU A 408 -11.67 20.43 -15.73
N THR A 409 -11.73 21.01 -16.92
CA THR A 409 -12.34 20.37 -18.09
C THR A 409 -11.32 20.06 -19.19
N VAL A 410 -10.07 20.49 -19.00
CA VAL A 410 -8.98 20.36 -19.96
C VAL A 410 -7.70 19.94 -19.26
N CYS A 411 -6.80 19.28 -19.99
CA CYS A 411 -5.51 18.88 -19.45
C CYS A 411 -4.63 20.09 -19.09
N SER A 412 -4.16 20.03 -17.86
CA SER A 412 -3.18 20.82 -17.12
C SER A 412 -1.71 20.41 -17.28
N LYS A 413 -0.74 21.33 -17.41
CA LYS A 413 0.66 21.03 -17.09
C LYS A 413 1.33 22.23 -16.42
N GLU A 414 1.96 21.99 -15.28
CA GLU A 414 2.71 23.00 -14.55
C GLU A 414 4.06 22.46 -14.06
N ALA A 415 4.93 23.37 -13.66
CA ALA A 415 6.21 23.06 -13.05
C ALA A 415 6.36 23.82 -11.74
N VAL A 416 6.84 23.12 -10.72
CA VAL A 416 7.09 23.64 -9.38
C VAL A 416 8.52 23.32 -8.94
N THR A 417 8.95 23.94 -7.86
CA THR A 417 10.21 23.63 -7.19
C THR A 417 9.91 23.49 -5.71
N SER A 418 9.67 22.28 -5.23
CA SER A 418 9.39 22.03 -3.82
C SER A 418 10.69 22.00 -3.02
N VAL A 419 10.82 22.95 -2.09
CA VAL A 419 11.99 23.08 -1.20
C VAL A 419 11.64 22.87 0.27
N ASP A 420 10.39 23.13 0.64
CA ASP A 420 9.90 23.10 2.02
C ASP A 420 8.50 22.48 2.07
N LEU A 421 8.08 22.09 3.27
CA LEU A 421 6.71 21.64 3.56
C LEU A 421 5.89 22.81 4.12
N PRO A 422 4.62 22.99 3.69
CA PRO A 422 3.80 24.09 4.19
C PRO A 422 3.43 23.91 5.66
N ASP A 423 3.29 25.03 6.38
CA ASP A 423 3.02 25.04 7.83
C ASP A 423 1.79 24.19 8.19
N TRP A 424 0.70 24.28 7.43
CA TRP A 424 -0.52 23.51 7.70
C TRP A 424 -0.28 21.99 7.67
N PHE A 425 0.65 21.52 6.83
CA PHE A 425 1.01 20.10 6.74
C PHE A 425 1.86 19.70 7.94
N LEU A 426 2.82 20.55 8.33
CA LEU A 426 3.68 20.32 9.50
C LEU A 426 2.93 20.44 10.84
N ASP A 427 1.85 21.22 10.89
CA ASP A 427 0.97 21.40 12.04
C ASP A 427 0.10 20.17 12.34
N ALA A 428 -0.02 19.24 11.39
CA ALA A 428 -0.65 17.94 11.63
C ALA A 428 0.15 17.04 12.59
N TYR A 429 1.43 17.35 12.83
CA TYR A 429 2.34 16.46 13.54
C TYR A 429 2.96 17.08 14.80
N PRO A 430 3.30 16.25 15.82
CA PRO A 430 4.15 16.66 16.92
C PRO A 430 5.52 17.16 16.46
N THR A 431 6.15 18.03 17.26
CA THR A 431 7.46 18.65 16.94
C THR A 431 8.55 17.64 16.56
N THR A 432 8.58 16.46 17.20
CA THR A 432 9.56 15.41 16.89
C THR A 432 9.42 14.91 15.45
N ILE A 433 8.20 14.62 15.01
CA ILE A 433 7.90 14.15 13.65
C ILE A 433 8.14 15.26 12.64
N ARG A 434 7.71 16.50 12.94
CA ARG A 434 8.02 17.68 12.11
C ARG A 434 9.52 17.79 11.82
N ASN A 435 10.34 17.72 12.87
CA ASN A 435 11.80 17.81 12.73
C ASN A 435 12.38 16.64 11.91
N ALA A 436 11.82 15.44 12.02
CA ALA A 436 12.23 14.29 11.22
C ALA A 436 11.87 14.46 9.74
N LEU A 437 10.66 14.95 9.43
CA LEU A 437 10.24 15.24 8.06
C LEU A 437 11.11 16.30 7.40
N VAL A 438 11.43 17.39 8.12
CA VAL A 438 12.33 18.45 7.62
C VAL A 438 13.73 17.90 7.32
N LYS A 439 14.27 17.03 8.16
CA LYS A 439 15.56 16.36 7.90
C LYS A 439 15.50 15.39 6.72
N LEU A 440 14.39 14.67 6.57
CA LEU A 440 14.19 13.72 5.47
C LEU A 440 14.21 14.43 4.12
N ILE A 441 13.47 15.55 3.98
CA ILE A 441 13.43 16.31 2.72
C ILE A 441 14.74 17.03 2.41
N ALA A 442 15.52 17.39 3.44
CA ALA A 442 16.87 17.94 3.29
C ALA A 442 17.91 16.91 2.82
N GLY A 443 17.57 15.61 2.81
CA GLY A 443 18.49 14.51 2.48
C GLY A 443 19.43 14.10 3.64
N ASP A 444 19.16 14.58 4.86
CA ASP A 444 20.02 14.35 6.04
C ASP A 444 19.76 12.99 6.71
N ILE A 445 18.68 12.29 6.36
CA ILE A 445 18.40 10.93 6.83
C ILE A 445 18.88 9.95 5.74
N GLY A 446 20.10 9.44 5.91
CA GLY A 446 20.75 8.53 4.97
C GLY A 446 20.06 7.17 4.83
N ALA A 447 20.43 6.44 3.77
CA ALA A 447 19.98 5.09 3.44
C ALA A 447 20.25 4.09 4.58
N GLY A 448 19.27 3.97 5.48
CA GLY A 448 19.16 2.89 6.46
C GLY A 448 18.45 1.69 5.88
#